data_AF-A0A2S9Y3J9-F1
#
_entry.id   AF-A0A2S9Y3J9-F1
#
_cell.length_a   1.000
_cell.length_b   1.000
_cell.length_c   1.000
_cell.angle_alpha   90.00
_cell.angle_beta   90.00
_cell.angle_gamma   90.00
#
_symmetry.space_group_name_H-M   'P 1'
#
loop_
_entity.id
_entity.type
_entity.pdbx_description
1 polymer ?
#
loop_
_entity_poly.entity_id
_entity_poly.type
_entity_poly.pdbx_seq_one_letter_code
_entity_poly.pdbx_strand_id
1 'polypeptide(L)'
;MFTYTKTGKDGEKTTGRLYLNGKGYSAVSGGYGKGELPDGLYRVNVRGAVAGSHLSSGFKAGGAAFFIPIEHGTDASRSGLGIHPDGNDPGTLGCIGIAPSDAKRFLDQWTAMAISRRPTSLEVTG
;
A
#
# COMPACT_ATOMS: atom_id res chain seq x y z
N MET A 1 6.97 -8.19 -9.93
CA MET A 1 5.54 -7.89 -9.69
C MET A 1 5.14 -8.42 -8.33
N PHE A 2 4.13 -7.82 -7.70
CA PHE A 2 3.52 -8.28 -6.46
C PHE A 2 2.02 -7.93 -6.51
N THR A 3 1.19 -8.46 -5.59
CA THR A 3 -0.27 -8.40 -5.75
C THR A 3 -0.98 -7.83 -4.52
N TYR A 4 -2.08 -7.12 -4.72
CA TYR A 4 -3.05 -6.77 -3.69
C TYR A 4 -4.40 -7.39 -4.06
N THR A 5 -4.86 -8.34 -3.24
CA THR A 5 -6.15 -9.01 -3.45
C THR A 5 -7.16 -8.50 -2.45
N LYS A 6 -8.25 -7.92 -2.93
CA LYS A 6 -9.41 -7.53 -2.10
C LYS A 6 -10.13 -8.80 -1.66
N THR A 7 -10.51 -8.84 -0.39
CA THR A 7 -11.12 -10.03 0.24
C THR A 7 -12.47 -9.76 0.87
N GLY A 8 -12.86 -8.49 1.04
CA GLY A 8 -14.15 -8.14 1.62
C GLY A 8 -14.34 -6.65 1.81
N LYS A 9 -15.48 -6.30 2.40
CA LYS A 9 -15.87 -4.93 2.74
C LYS A 9 -16.14 -4.81 4.24
N ASP A 10 -15.74 -3.69 4.81
CA ASP A 10 -16.08 -3.26 6.16
C ASP A 10 -16.55 -1.79 6.10
N GLY A 11 -17.86 -1.60 6.03
CA GLY A 11 -18.44 -0.31 5.65
C GLY A 11 -17.95 0.14 4.28
N GLU A 12 -17.40 1.36 4.20
CA GLU A 12 -16.81 1.93 2.98
C GLU A 12 -15.37 1.46 2.71
N LYS A 13 -14.77 0.71 3.64
CA LYS A 13 -13.41 0.19 3.53
C LYS A 13 -13.42 -1.16 2.84
N THR A 14 -12.34 -1.42 2.12
CA THR A 14 -12.12 -2.70 1.46
C THR A 14 -10.95 -3.36 2.11
N THR A 15 -11.18 -4.55 2.68
CA THR A 15 -10.12 -5.35 3.27
C THR A 15 -9.45 -6.19 2.19
N GLY A 16 -8.18 -6.48 2.37
CA GLY A 16 -7.43 -7.28 1.42
C GLY A 16 -6.11 -7.79 1.98
N ARG A 17 -5.37 -8.49 1.13
CA ARG A 17 -4.02 -8.96 1.41
C ARG A 17 -3.06 -8.50 0.33
N LEU A 18 -2.01 -7.82 0.76
CA LEU A 18 -0.86 -7.50 -0.07
C LEU A 18 0.12 -8.67 0.00
N TYR A 19 0.57 -9.18 -1.14
CA TYR A 19 1.53 -10.27 -1.21
C TYR A 19 2.83 -9.80 -1.85
N LEU A 20 3.95 -9.87 -1.11
CA LEU A 20 5.29 -9.56 -1.60
C LEU A 20 6.19 -10.77 -1.35
N ASN A 21 6.86 -11.29 -2.40
CA ASN A 21 7.71 -12.48 -2.36
C ASN A 21 7.07 -13.67 -1.59
N GLY A 22 5.79 -13.94 -1.83
CA GLY A 22 5.06 -15.04 -1.18
C GLY A 22 4.65 -14.79 0.28
N LYS A 23 4.96 -13.61 0.85
CA LYS A 23 4.49 -13.21 2.18
C LYS A 23 3.26 -12.32 2.05
N GLY A 24 2.19 -12.66 2.77
CA GLY A 24 0.96 -11.88 2.80
C GLY A 24 0.89 -10.95 4.00
N TYR A 25 0.37 -9.75 3.78
CA TYR A 25 0.19 -8.69 4.77
C TYR A 25 -1.25 -8.19 4.71
N SER A 26 -1.92 -8.11 5.85
CA SER A 26 -3.26 -7.56 5.94
C SER A 26 -3.24 -6.07 5.58
N ALA A 27 -4.16 -5.64 4.73
CA ALA A 27 -4.26 -4.25 4.32
C ALA A 27 -5.71 -3.84 4.07
N VAL A 28 -5.92 -2.53 4.05
CA VAL A 28 -7.19 -1.89 3.70
C VAL A 28 -6.99 -0.90 2.57
N SER A 29 -8.06 -0.64 1.83
CA SER A 29 -8.12 0.44 0.85
C SER A 29 -9.48 1.13 0.86
N GLY A 30 -9.48 2.45 0.72
CA GLY A 30 -10.70 3.25 0.76
C GLY A 30 -11.21 3.47 2.19
N GLY A 31 -12.50 3.79 2.31
CA GLY A 31 -13.10 4.34 3.52
C GLY A 31 -13.20 5.87 3.51
N TYR A 32 -12.52 6.53 2.56
CA TYR A 32 -12.56 7.98 2.35
C TYR A 32 -12.33 8.31 0.86
N GLY A 33 -12.53 9.58 0.48
CA GLY A 33 -12.16 10.09 -0.83
C GLY A 33 -12.92 9.42 -1.98
N LYS A 34 -12.23 9.03 -3.05
CA LYS A 34 -12.82 8.35 -4.22
C LYS A 34 -13.04 6.83 -3.99
N GLY A 35 -13.12 6.40 -2.73
CA GLY A 35 -13.26 4.99 -2.37
C GLY A 35 -11.99 4.17 -2.56
N GLU A 36 -12.17 2.85 -2.65
CA GLU A 36 -11.10 1.87 -2.78
C GLU A 36 -10.21 2.10 -4.00
N LEU A 37 -9.05 1.44 -3.98
CA LEU A 37 -8.14 1.33 -5.11
C LEU A 37 -8.81 0.49 -6.24
N PRO A 38 -8.97 1.03 -7.46
CA PRO A 38 -9.53 0.27 -8.59
C PRO A 38 -8.68 -0.96 -8.96
N ASP A 39 -9.34 -1.95 -9.54
CA ASP A 39 -8.65 -3.11 -10.10
C ASP A 39 -7.79 -2.74 -11.30
N GLY A 40 -6.69 -3.46 -11.47
CA GLY A 40 -5.79 -3.29 -12.61
C GLY A 40 -4.32 -3.27 -12.24
N LEU A 41 -3.51 -2.88 -13.23
CA LEU A 41 -2.06 -2.85 -13.11
C LEU A 41 -1.57 -1.46 -12.72
N TYR A 42 -0.70 -1.41 -11.72
CA TYR A 42 -0.11 -0.18 -11.20
C TYR A 42 1.39 -0.19 -11.40
N ARG A 43 1.93 0.98 -11.76
CA ARG A 43 3.38 1.25 -11.73
C ARG A 43 3.78 1.60 -10.30
N VAL A 44 4.89 1.05 -9.84
CA VAL A 44 5.43 1.27 -8.50
C VAL A 44 6.69 2.12 -8.60
N ASN A 45 6.67 3.31 -8.01
CA ASN A 45 7.82 4.21 -8.02
C ASN A 45 8.81 3.85 -6.91
N VAL A 46 9.65 2.85 -7.18
CA VAL A 46 10.65 2.35 -6.23
C VAL A 46 11.63 3.44 -5.77
N ARG A 47 12.02 4.36 -6.66
CA ARG A 47 12.97 5.44 -6.35
C ARG A 47 12.33 6.59 -5.58
N GLY A 48 11.02 6.77 -5.70
CA GLY A 48 10.24 7.72 -4.91
C GLY A 48 9.78 7.20 -3.55
N ALA A 49 10.11 5.95 -3.21
CA ALA A 49 9.77 5.39 -1.91
C ALA A 49 10.58 6.07 -0.80
N VAL A 50 9.89 6.49 0.26
CA VAL A 50 10.48 7.16 1.43
C VAL A 50 10.17 6.40 2.70
N ALA A 51 11.08 6.46 3.67
CA ALA A 51 10.89 5.88 5.00
C ALA A 51 11.56 6.76 6.07
N GLY A 52 10.98 6.78 7.27
CA GLY A 52 11.57 7.47 8.41
C GLY A 52 10.57 8.18 9.31
N SER A 53 11.03 8.55 10.50
CA SER A 53 10.22 9.17 11.55
C SER A 53 9.70 10.58 11.21
N HIS A 54 10.22 11.21 10.16
CA HIS A 54 9.81 12.56 9.72
C HIS A 54 8.47 12.59 8.96
N LEU A 55 7.93 11.43 8.56
CA LEU A 55 6.64 11.34 7.86
C LEU A 55 5.48 11.81 8.77
N SER A 56 4.30 12.09 8.22
CA SER A 56 3.12 12.40 9.04
C SER A 56 2.56 11.13 9.73
N SER A 57 1.72 11.30 10.75
CA SER A 57 1.17 10.19 11.55
C SER A 57 0.35 9.18 10.72
N GLY A 58 -0.33 9.61 9.66
CA GLY A 58 -1.10 8.72 8.77
C GLY A 58 -0.23 7.72 8.00
N PHE A 59 1.08 7.95 7.90
CA PHE A 59 2.04 7.01 7.27
C PHE A 59 2.83 6.22 8.31
N LYS A 60 2.38 6.20 9.57
CA LYS A 60 3.06 5.54 10.70
C LYS A 60 2.11 4.61 11.43
N ALA A 61 2.50 3.34 11.53
CA ALA A 61 1.84 2.38 12.40
C ALA A 61 2.77 1.20 12.66
N GLY A 62 2.58 0.49 13.78
CA GLY A 62 3.26 -0.79 14.01
C GLY A 62 4.79 -0.73 14.05
N GLY A 63 5.37 0.42 14.42
CA GLY A 63 6.82 0.63 14.39
C GLY A 63 7.41 0.84 13.00
N ALA A 64 6.59 1.07 11.97
CA ALA A 64 7.00 1.40 10.62
C ALA A 64 6.54 2.80 10.23
N ALA A 65 7.32 3.45 9.37
CA ALA A 65 7.01 4.76 8.81
C ALA A 65 7.51 4.81 7.36
N PHE A 66 6.62 4.72 6.38
CA PHE A 66 7.01 4.72 4.97
C PHE A 66 5.86 5.10 4.04
N PHE A 67 6.21 5.49 2.81
CA PHE A 67 5.30 5.66 1.69
C PHE A 67 5.97 5.19 0.40
N ILE A 68 5.29 4.31 -0.34
CA ILE A 68 5.72 3.81 -1.66
C ILE A 68 4.71 4.28 -2.70
N PRO A 69 5.05 5.23 -3.57
CA PRO A 69 4.09 5.75 -4.55
C PRO A 69 3.71 4.70 -5.60
N ILE A 70 2.43 4.67 -5.96
CA ILE A 70 1.89 3.85 -7.05
C ILE A 70 1.01 4.69 -7.98
N GLU A 71 0.95 4.30 -9.25
CA GLU A 71 0.18 5.00 -10.28
C GLU A 71 -0.63 3.99 -11.10
N HIS A 72 -1.92 4.27 -11.32
CA HIS A 72 -2.76 3.40 -12.16
C HIS A 72 -2.25 3.45 -13.60
N GLY A 73 -2.06 2.29 -14.25
CA GLY A 73 -1.49 2.22 -15.59
C GLY A 73 -2.35 2.88 -16.68
N THR A 74 -3.66 2.95 -16.47
CA THR A 74 -4.65 3.45 -17.46
C THR A 74 -5.59 4.55 -16.96
N ASP A 75 -5.58 4.91 -15.67
CA ASP A 75 -6.51 5.89 -15.09
C ASP A 75 -5.74 7.01 -14.40
N ALA A 76 -5.44 8.07 -15.15
CA ALA A 76 -4.73 9.24 -14.65
C ALA A 76 -5.54 10.06 -13.62
N SER A 77 -6.86 9.82 -13.49
CA SER A 77 -7.70 10.51 -12.51
C SER A 77 -7.49 10.01 -11.07
N ARG A 78 -6.77 8.89 -10.93
CA ARG A 78 -6.37 8.25 -9.67
C ARG A 78 -4.89 8.53 -9.40
N SER A 79 -4.60 9.73 -8.92
CA SER A 79 -3.24 10.21 -8.60
C SER A 79 -2.98 10.25 -7.08
N GLY A 80 -1.71 10.34 -6.69
CA GLY A 80 -1.31 10.51 -5.29
C GLY A 80 -1.49 9.24 -4.43
N LEU A 81 -1.60 8.09 -5.08
CA LEU A 81 -1.79 6.80 -4.44
C LEU A 81 -0.45 6.24 -3.94
N GLY A 82 -0.52 5.41 -2.90
CA GLY A 82 0.67 4.71 -2.42
C GLY A 82 0.35 3.55 -1.49
N ILE A 83 1.42 2.92 -1.04
CA ILE A 83 1.42 1.85 -0.03
C ILE A 83 2.10 2.42 1.21
N HIS A 84 1.42 2.35 2.34
CA HIS A 84 1.92 2.87 3.61
C HIS A 84 1.29 2.10 4.79
N PRO A 85 1.83 2.22 6.02
CA PRO A 85 1.12 1.76 7.21
C PRO A 85 -0.24 2.45 7.33
N ASP A 86 -1.29 1.73 7.69
CA ASP A 86 -2.61 2.29 8.02
C ASP A 86 -2.54 2.98 9.39
N GLY A 87 -1.98 4.20 9.41
CA GLY A 87 -1.80 5.01 10.60
C GLY A 87 -2.96 5.96 10.86
N ASN A 88 -3.03 6.45 12.10
CA ASN A 88 -4.07 7.38 12.56
C ASN A 88 -5.48 6.76 12.54
N ASP A 89 -6.36 7.20 11.64
CA ASP A 89 -7.72 6.70 11.51
C ASP A 89 -7.74 5.57 10.48
N PRO A 90 -8.33 4.39 10.78
CA PRO A 90 -8.27 3.27 9.85
C PRO A 90 -8.94 3.60 8.52
N GLY A 91 -8.26 3.34 7.40
CA GLY A 91 -8.76 3.65 6.06
C GLY A 91 -7.91 4.69 5.33
N THR A 92 -8.12 4.79 4.02
CA THR A 92 -7.28 5.60 3.16
C THR A 92 -8.10 6.40 2.15
N LEU A 93 -7.50 7.45 1.57
CA LEU A 93 -8.03 8.16 0.40
C LEU A 93 -7.82 7.35 -0.90
N GLY A 94 -7.94 6.02 -0.81
CA GLY A 94 -7.71 5.07 -1.90
C GLY A 94 -6.33 4.43 -1.94
N CYS A 95 -5.41 4.74 -1.01
CA CYS A 95 -4.13 4.04 -0.85
C CYS A 95 -4.30 2.58 -0.38
N ILE A 96 -3.20 1.83 -0.32
CA ILE A 96 -3.12 0.55 0.40
C ILE A 96 -2.51 0.82 1.78
N GLY A 97 -3.36 0.79 2.80
CA GLY A 97 -2.97 0.90 4.21
C GLY A 97 -2.66 -0.48 4.79
N ILE A 98 -1.40 -0.78 5.07
CA ILE A 98 -0.99 -2.04 5.69
C ILE A 98 -1.27 -2.00 7.19
N ALA A 99 -1.92 -3.04 7.72
CA ALA A 99 -2.29 -3.12 9.11
C ALA A 99 -1.08 -2.96 10.05
N PRO A 100 -1.24 -2.34 11.24
CA PRO A 100 -0.13 -2.11 12.18
C PRO A 100 0.67 -3.37 12.53
N SER A 101 0.01 -4.52 12.69
CA SER A 101 0.67 -5.80 13.00
C SER A 101 1.62 -6.29 11.91
N ASP A 102 1.46 -5.81 10.67
CA ASP A 102 2.20 -6.26 9.49
C ASP A 102 3.13 -5.20 8.90
N ALA A 103 2.91 -3.91 9.23
CA ALA A 103 3.60 -2.78 8.62
C ALA A 103 5.13 -2.88 8.72
N LYS A 104 5.68 -3.21 9.90
CA LYS A 104 7.12 -3.38 10.09
C LYS A 104 7.68 -4.57 9.33
N ARG A 105 6.98 -5.71 9.34
CA ARG A 105 7.39 -6.91 8.60
C ARG A 105 7.44 -6.66 7.09
N PHE A 106 6.49 -5.88 6.57
CA PHE A 106 6.50 -5.46 5.18
C PHE A 106 7.70 -4.55 4.88
N LEU A 107 7.93 -3.51 5.70
CA LEU A 107 9.02 -2.57 5.50
C LEU A 107 10.39 -3.26 5.56
N ASP A 108 10.60 -4.16 6.51
CA ASP A 108 11.85 -4.92 6.65
C ASP A 108 12.11 -5.75 5.38
N GLN A 109 11.08 -6.40 4.83
CA GLN A 109 11.21 -7.15 3.59
C GLN A 109 11.43 -6.25 2.36
N TRP A 110 10.78 -5.10 2.30
CA TRP A 110 10.97 -4.12 1.23
C TRP A 110 12.39 -3.56 1.21
N THR A 111 12.92 -3.21 2.39
CA THR A 111 14.24 -2.60 2.54
C THR A 111 15.39 -3.60 2.42
N ALA A 112 15.18 -4.87 2.77
CA ALA A 112 16.13 -5.95 2.53
C ALA A 112 16.42 -6.20 1.03
N MET A 113 15.53 -5.78 0.13
CA MET A 113 15.78 -5.84 -1.31
C MET A 113 16.63 -4.66 -1.76
N ALA A 114 17.68 -4.94 -2.52
CA ALA A 114 18.37 -3.95 -3.33
C ALA A 114 17.35 -3.21 -4.22
N ILE A 115 17.53 -1.90 -4.42
CA ILE A 115 16.61 -1.08 -5.23
C ILE A 115 16.34 -1.69 -6.61
N SER A 116 17.37 -2.26 -7.26
CA SER A 116 17.26 -2.92 -8.56
C SER A 116 16.42 -4.20 -8.57
N ARG A 117 16.15 -4.78 -7.40
CA ARG A 117 15.37 -6.02 -7.24
C ARG A 117 13.96 -5.78 -6.71
N ARG A 118 13.62 -4.54 -6.32
CA ARG A 118 12.28 -4.22 -5.85
C ARG A 118 11.31 -4.27 -7.03
N PRO A 119 10.11 -4.85 -6.86
CA PRO A 119 9.15 -4.94 -7.94
C PRO A 119 8.64 -3.55 -8.33
N THR A 120 8.60 -3.29 -9.63
CA THR A 120 8.15 -2.02 -10.23
C THR A 120 6.69 -2.06 -10.69
N SER A 121 6.00 -3.17 -10.44
CA SER A 121 4.60 -3.37 -10.78
C SER A 121 3.82 -4.04 -9.63
N LEU A 122 2.59 -3.56 -9.45
CA LEU A 122 1.59 -4.09 -8.54
C LEU A 122 0.34 -4.43 -9.35
N GLU A 123 -0.22 -5.62 -9.13
CA GLU A 123 -1.53 -6.00 -9.66
C GLU A 123 -2.57 -5.94 -8.54
N VAL A 124 -3.72 -5.31 -8.82
CA VAL A 124 -4.85 -5.17 -7.90
C VAL A 124 -6.03 -5.93 -8.48
N THR A 125 -6.61 -6.81 -7.67
CA THR A 125 -7.71 -7.69 -8.08
C THR A 125 -8.76 -7.84 -6.97
N GLY A 126 -10.04 -7.92 -7.32
CA GLY A 126 -11.09 -8.49 -6.47
C GLY A 126 -12.39 -7.72 -6.46
#